data_AF-A0A2E8R5C3-F1
#
_entry.id   AF-A0A2E8R5C3-F1
#
_cell.length_a   1.000
_cell.length_b   1.000
_cell.length_c   1.000
_cell.angle_alpha   90.00
_cell.angle_beta   90.00
_cell.angle_gamma   90.00
#
_symmetry.space_group_name_H-M   'P 1'
#
loop_
_entity.id
_entity.type
_entity.pdbx_description
1 polymer ?
#
loop_
_entity_poly.entity_id
_entity_poly.type
_entity_poly.pdbx_seq_one_letter_code
_entity_poly.pdbx_strand_id
1 'polypeptide(L)'
;MKICNYITYIFIIIFLLQTINLHAFQEPVQNTEKSSETLDLNKLNTTSNTIENQFDVKSKSKKFIVQKRKSKQIDSVYISMYKIIDYEGKSVSVDTSLTIKKEYTNNFLRKDYFELLPFVNMGHAFNKLGYNFFEENLIPQIGQKSKHTSYFKTEDIKYYNVPTPFTELFFRTTMEQGQLSDALITLNLNPNFNFAIAYRGMRSQGKYVNQRSNNEAFRYSFNYNSKNHKYNFIGHYVSQNIGNNENGGVTEQSLSQFELGDPEFKERSVLNVRLKKANNELKGKRSFFKQNYFLKGDSNLKNENSLSVFHEFLKVDVGNLRLCLCCKAH
;
A
#
# COMPACT_ATOMS: atom_id res chain seq x y z
N MET A 1 29.96 15.83 -26.38
CA MET A 1 30.87 14.97 -25.59
C MET A 1 31.23 15.49 -24.18
N LYS A 2 30.57 16.54 -23.65
CA LYS A 2 30.88 17.08 -22.29
C LYS A 2 29.85 16.73 -21.19
N ILE A 3 28.66 16.24 -21.56
CA ILE A 3 27.57 15.92 -20.59
C ILE A 3 27.75 14.54 -19.94
N CYS A 4 28.40 13.60 -20.62
CA CYS A 4 28.57 12.23 -20.10
C CYS A 4 29.54 12.15 -18.91
N ASN A 5 30.50 13.07 -18.82
CA ASN A 5 31.47 13.10 -17.71
C ASN A 5 30.86 13.67 -16.43
N TYR A 6 29.86 14.53 -16.51
CA TYR A 6 29.29 15.14 -15.29
C TYR A 6 28.50 14.12 -14.45
N ILE A 7 27.81 13.18 -15.13
CA ILE A 7 27.05 12.11 -14.49
C ILE A 7 27.98 11.11 -13.81
N THR A 8 29.10 10.74 -14.44
CA THR A 8 30.08 9.84 -13.81
C THR A 8 30.75 10.45 -12.59
N TYR A 9 31.03 11.77 -12.60
CA TYR A 9 31.56 12.48 -11.43
C TYR A 9 30.56 12.53 -10.26
N ILE A 10 29.25 12.71 -10.52
CA ILE A 10 28.21 12.68 -9.48
C ILE A 10 28.14 11.28 -8.83
N PHE A 11 28.21 10.21 -9.62
CA PHE A 11 28.23 8.84 -9.08
C PHE A 11 29.47 8.56 -8.24
N ILE A 12 30.64 9.06 -8.63
CA ILE A 12 31.90 8.90 -7.88
C ILE A 12 31.86 9.67 -6.56
N ILE A 13 31.27 10.88 -6.54
CA ILE A 13 31.11 11.68 -5.31
C ILE A 13 30.13 11.01 -4.33
N ILE A 14 29.02 10.45 -4.83
CA ILE A 14 28.07 9.70 -3.99
C ILE A 14 28.72 8.43 -3.42
N PHE A 15 29.59 7.77 -4.18
CA PHE A 15 30.33 6.59 -3.74
C PHE A 15 31.40 6.92 -2.68
N LEU A 16 32.09 8.07 -2.81
CA LEU A 16 33.07 8.56 -1.84
C LEU A 16 32.45 9.06 -0.52
N LEU A 17 31.20 9.53 -0.53
CA LEU A 17 30.50 9.91 0.72
C LEU A 17 30.01 8.71 1.55
N GLN A 18 29.96 7.50 0.98
CA GLN A 18 29.52 6.30 1.69
C GLN A 18 30.63 5.62 2.51
N THR A 19 31.90 5.92 2.25
CA THR A 19 33.04 5.22 2.89
C THR A 19 33.48 5.79 4.24
N ILE A 20 32.87 6.89 4.72
CA ILE A 20 33.32 7.60 5.94
C ILE A 20 32.62 7.13 7.22
N ASN A 21 31.59 6.27 7.15
CA ASN A 21 30.93 5.74 8.35
C ASN A 21 31.02 4.21 8.39
N LEU A 22 32.19 3.70 8.77
CA LEU A 22 32.39 2.28 9.09
C LEU A 22 32.78 2.18 10.57
N HIS A 23 31.82 1.81 11.42
CA HIS A 23 32.08 1.19 12.71
C HIS A 23 31.11 0.04 12.92
N ALA A 24 31.68 -1.05 13.42
CA ALA A 24 31.24 -2.43 13.32
C ALA A 24 30.00 -2.78 14.15
N PHE A 25 29.24 -3.77 13.68
CA PHE A 25 28.73 -4.86 14.52
C PHE A 25 28.27 -6.03 13.62
N GLN A 26 28.84 -7.21 13.83
CA GLN A 26 28.46 -8.43 13.12
C GLN A 26 28.45 -9.56 14.16
N GLU A 27 27.29 -10.21 14.33
CA GLU A 27 27.19 -11.47 15.05
C GLU A 27 26.47 -12.52 14.18
N PRO A 28 26.88 -13.80 14.24
CA PRO A 28 26.39 -14.86 13.37
C PRO A 28 25.09 -15.49 13.92
N VAL A 29 24.13 -15.78 13.05
CA VAL A 29 22.96 -16.60 13.41
C VAL A 29 23.13 -18.00 12.84
N GLN A 30 23.02 -18.99 13.74
CA GLN A 30 23.08 -20.42 13.47
C GLN A 30 21.80 -20.90 12.76
N ASN A 31 21.98 -21.79 11.78
CA ASN A 31 20.91 -22.46 11.06
C ASN A 31 20.17 -23.46 11.96
N THR A 32 18.85 -23.55 11.80
CA THR A 32 18.11 -24.78 12.12
C THR A 32 17.02 -24.97 11.06
N GLU A 33 17.21 -25.98 10.22
CA GLU A 33 16.20 -26.48 9.29
C GLU A 33 15.06 -27.13 10.09
N LYS A 34 13.81 -26.87 9.68
CA LYS A 34 12.73 -27.85 9.81
C LYS A 34 11.61 -27.60 8.79
N SER A 35 11.26 -28.71 8.18
CA SER A 35 10.34 -28.97 7.08
C SER A 35 8.90 -28.57 7.35
N SER A 36 8.23 -28.02 6.32
CA SER A 36 6.78 -27.97 6.23
C SER A 36 6.34 -28.65 4.92
N GLU A 37 5.65 -29.78 5.07
CA GLU A 37 5.00 -30.52 3.99
C GLU A 37 3.82 -29.71 3.45
N THR A 38 3.77 -29.54 2.12
CA THR A 38 2.64 -28.91 1.42
C THR A 38 1.75 -29.98 0.79
N LEU A 39 0.45 -29.92 1.10
CA LEU A 39 -0.62 -30.66 0.42
C LEU A 39 -0.77 -30.19 -1.04
N ASP A 40 -0.57 -31.10 -1.99
CA ASP A 40 -0.66 -30.90 -3.43
C ASP A 40 -2.11 -30.78 -3.94
N LEU A 41 -2.49 -29.60 -4.44
CA LEU A 41 -3.79 -29.31 -5.06
C LEU A 41 -3.77 -29.41 -6.61
N ASN A 42 -2.74 -30.01 -7.21
CA ASN A 42 -2.55 -30.03 -8.66
C ASN A 42 -3.17 -31.23 -9.39
N LYS A 43 -4.06 -32.00 -8.76
CA LYS A 43 -4.58 -33.27 -9.33
C LYS A 43 -6.01 -33.22 -9.91
N LEU A 44 -6.56 -32.05 -10.21
CA LEU A 44 -7.98 -31.90 -10.57
C LEU A 44 -8.30 -31.19 -11.92
N ASN A 45 -7.31 -30.93 -12.79
CA ASN A 45 -7.54 -30.19 -14.05
C ASN A 45 -7.25 -30.99 -15.33
N THR A 46 -7.53 -32.30 -15.34
CA THR A 46 -7.40 -33.15 -16.53
C THR A 46 -8.66 -33.97 -16.77
N THR A 47 -9.82 -33.32 -16.83
CA THR A 47 -11.04 -33.91 -17.42
C THR A 47 -12.07 -32.82 -17.62
N SER A 48 -12.01 -32.11 -18.75
CA SER A 48 -13.14 -31.41 -19.41
C SER A 48 -12.57 -30.58 -20.55
N ASN A 49 -12.75 -31.03 -21.79
CA ASN A 49 -13.03 -30.23 -23.00
C ASN A 49 -12.72 -31.06 -24.25
N THR A 50 -13.53 -32.10 -24.47
CA THR A 50 -13.74 -32.72 -25.78
C THR A 50 -15.23 -32.64 -26.06
N ILE A 51 -15.66 -31.55 -26.70
CA ILE A 51 -16.89 -31.53 -27.48
C ILE A 51 -16.52 -30.92 -28.82
N GLU A 52 -16.47 -31.82 -29.79
CA GLU A 52 -16.38 -31.57 -31.22
C GLU A 52 -17.54 -30.69 -31.67
N ASN A 53 -17.24 -29.69 -32.51
CA ASN A 53 -18.24 -29.09 -33.38
C ASN A 53 -17.70 -29.11 -34.81
N GLN A 54 -17.91 -30.25 -35.47
CA GLN A 54 -17.86 -30.41 -36.91
C GLN A 54 -19.18 -29.88 -37.50
N PHE A 55 -19.11 -28.76 -38.21
CA PHE A 55 -20.14 -28.39 -39.19
C PHE A 55 -19.46 -27.87 -40.45
N ASP A 56 -19.10 -28.82 -41.33
CA ASP A 56 -18.74 -28.58 -42.72
C ASP A 56 -20.03 -28.44 -43.55
N VAL A 57 -20.32 -27.24 -44.02
CA VAL A 57 -21.31 -27.02 -45.09
C VAL A 57 -20.65 -26.25 -46.23
N LYS A 58 -20.26 -27.01 -47.26
CA LYS A 58 -19.88 -26.49 -48.58
C LYS A 58 -21.08 -25.81 -49.23
N SER A 59 -20.97 -24.51 -49.54
CA SER A 59 -21.78 -23.88 -50.58
C SER A 59 -20.93 -22.95 -51.44
N LYS A 60 -21.05 -23.12 -52.77
CA LYS A 60 -20.31 -22.38 -53.80
C LYS A 60 -20.97 -21.02 -54.09
N SER A 61 -20.11 -20.06 -54.42
CA SER A 61 -20.31 -18.88 -55.27
C SER A 61 -21.03 -17.64 -54.69
N LYS A 62 -20.26 -16.54 -54.57
CA LYS A 62 -20.31 -15.35 -55.44
C LYS A 62 -19.17 -14.40 -55.02
N LYS A 63 -18.40 -13.90 -56.00
CA LYS A 63 -17.33 -12.91 -55.77
C LYS A 63 -17.97 -11.57 -55.40
N PHE A 64 -18.02 -11.26 -54.11
CA PHE A 64 -18.24 -9.90 -53.64
C PHE A 64 -16.90 -9.16 -53.63
N ILE A 65 -16.87 -7.95 -54.19
CA ILE A 65 -15.73 -7.04 -54.06
C ILE A 65 -15.70 -6.61 -52.59
N VAL A 66 -14.91 -7.31 -51.78
CA VAL A 66 -14.64 -6.96 -50.39
C VAL A 66 -13.72 -5.75 -50.42
N GLN A 67 -14.26 -4.55 -50.15
CA GLN A 67 -13.42 -3.43 -49.73
C GLN A 67 -12.59 -3.92 -48.54
N LYS A 68 -11.26 -4.01 -48.72
CA LYS A 68 -10.32 -4.32 -47.65
C LYS A 68 -10.49 -3.25 -46.58
N ARG A 69 -11.31 -3.53 -45.56
CA ARG A 69 -11.30 -2.77 -44.31
C ARG A 69 -9.84 -2.78 -43.86
N LYS A 70 -9.20 -1.61 -43.76
CA LYS A 70 -7.90 -1.50 -43.07
C LYS A 70 -8.07 -2.24 -41.75
N SER A 71 -7.24 -3.25 -41.52
CA SER A 71 -7.26 -4.02 -40.28
C SER A 71 -7.18 -2.99 -39.16
N LYS A 72 -8.26 -2.88 -38.37
CA LYS A 72 -8.28 -2.04 -37.18
C LYS A 72 -7.06 -2.49 -36.37
N GLN A 73 -6.06 -1.63 -36.19
CA GLN A 73 -4.93 -1.93 -35.34
C GLN A 73 -5.53 -2.30 -33.99
N ILE A 74 -5.44 -3.57 -33.64
CA ILE A 74 -5.83 -4.03 -32.31
C ILE A 74 -4.82 -3.36 -31.40
N ASP A 75 -5.31 -2.60 -30.41
CA ASP A 75 -4.44 -2.00 -29.42
C ASP A 75 -3.57 -3.11 -28.82
N SER A 76 -2.26 -2.98 -28.93
CA SER A 76 -1.30 -3.97 -28.47
C SER A 76 -1.23 -4.09 -26.93
N VAL A 77 -2.00 -3.26 -26.21
CA VAL A 77 -1.94 -3.12 -24.76
C VAL A 77 -3.13 -3.82 -24.11
N TYR A 78 -2.84 -4.88 -23.38
CA TYR A 78 -3.82 -5.63 -22.59
C TYR A 78 -3.73 -5.25 -21.11
N ILE A 79 -4.85 -5.32 -20.38
CA ILE A 79 -4.89 -5.03 -18.94
C ILE A 79 -3.94 -5.93 -18.13
N SER A 80 -3.71 -7.17 -18.59
CA SER A 80 -2.78 -8.12 -17.98
C SER A 80 -1.32 -7.65 -17.96
N MET A 81 -0.95 -6.71 -18.83
CA MET A 81 0.39 -6.13 -18.89
C MET A 81 0.68 -5.15 -17.75
N TYR A 82 -0.35 -4.57 -17.13
CA TYR A 82 -0.21 -3.70 -15.98
C TYR A 82 0.01 -4.55 -14.75
N LYS A 83 1.21 -4.47 -14.16
CA LYS A 83 1.60 -5.31 -13.02
C LYS A 83 1.84 -4.45 -11.79
N ILE A 84 1.26 -4.89 -10.68
CA ILE A 84 1.52 -4.40 -9.33
C ILE A 84 2.49 -5.40 -8.69
N ILE A 85 3.59 -4.89 -8.15
CA ILE A 85 4.68 -5.67 -7.59
C ILE A 85 4.74 -5.39 -6.09
N ASP A 86 4.76 -6.46 -5.31
CA ASP A 86 4.88 -6.41 -3.86
C ASP A 86 6.34 -6.25 -3.42
N TYR A 87 6.52 -5.99 -2.13
CA TYR A 87 7.83 -5.92 -1.48
C TYR A 87 8.70 -7.17 -1.73
N GLU A 88 8.10 -8.36 -1.77
CA GLU A 88 8.78 -9.64 -2.05
C GLU A 88 9.10 -9.87 -3.55
N GLY A 89 8.67 -8.95 -4.42
CA GLY A 89 8.80 -9.07 -5.87
C GLY A 89 7.76 -10.00 -6.52
N LYS A 90 6.69 -10.38 -5.80
CA LYS A 90 5.52 -11.06 -6.39
C LYS A 90 4.73 -10.03 -7.21
N SER A 91 4.36 -10.39 -8.44
CA SER A 91 3.61 -9.49 -9.33
C SER A 91 2.20 -10.00 -9.60
N VAL A 92 1.21 -9.14 -9.46
CA VAL A 92 -0.19 -9.41 -9.79
C VAL A 92 -0.65 -8.41 -10.85
N SER A 93 -1.43 -8.86 -11.82
CA SER A 93 -1.99 -7.97 -12.83
C SER A 93 -3.08 -7.06 -12.24
N VAL A 94 -3.22 -5.85 -12.78
CA VAL A 94 -4.30 -4.94 -12.40
C VAL A 94 -5.64 -5.59 -12.74
N ASP A 95 -6.55 -5.57 -11.77
CA ASP A 95 -7.90 -6.07 -11.92
C ASP A 95 -8.87 -4.89 -11.97
N THR A 96 -9.71 -4.83 -13.00
CA THR A 96 -10.74 -3.79 -13.19
C THR A 96 -12.18 -4.30 -12.99
N SER A 97 -12.37 -5.60 -12.72
CA SER A 97 -13.67 -6.20 -12.47
C SER A 97 -14.37 -5.64 -11.23
N LEU A 98 -15.70 -5.65 -11.19
CA LEU A 98 -16.47 -5.32 -9.98
C LEU A 98 -16.90 -6.62 -9.32
N THR A 99 -16.21 -7.00 -8.24
CA THR A 99 -16.47 -8.24 -7.51
C THR A 99 -16.72 -7.96 -6.04
N ILE A 100 -17.44 -8.87 -5.38
CA ILE A 100 -17.69 -8.80 -3.93
C ILE A 100 -16.37 -8.71 -3.17
N LYS A 101 -15.33 -9.43 -3.60
CA LYS A 101 -14.00 -9.37 -3.00
C LYS A 101 -13.39 -7.95 -3.02
N LYS A 102 -13.64 -7.16 -4.07
CA LYS A 102 -13.19 -5.76 -4.13
C LYS A 102 -14.04 -4.84 -3.26
N GLU A 103 -15.30 -5.17 -3.02
CA GLU A 103 -16.11 -4.41 -2.07
C GLU A 103 -15.53 -4.50 -0.65
N TYR A 104 -14.97 -5.65 -0.25
CA TYR A 104 -14.25 -5.78 1.03
C TYR A 104 -12.99 -4.92 1.12
N THR A 105 -12.37 -4.54 0.01
CA THR A 105 -11.22 -3.62 -0.01
C THR A 105 -11.62 -2.17 -0.23
N ASN A 106 -12.90 -1.88 -0.46
CA ASN A 106 -13.47 -0.55 -0.62
C ASN A 106 -13.61 0.18 0.73
N ASN A 107 -12.54 0.26 1.52
CA ASN A 107 -12.55 0.89 2.83
C ASN A 107 -11.26 1.69 3.09
N PHE A 108 -11.14 2.24 4.29
CA PHE A 108 -9.99 3.08 4.66
C PHE A 108 -8.62 2.37 4.62
N LEU A 109 -8.55 1.08 4.98
CA LEU A 109 -7.29 0.34 4.99
C LEU A 109 -6.96 -0.25 3.62
N ARG A 110 -7.91 -0.28 2.69
CA ARG A 110 -7.80 -0.97 1.38
C ARG A 110 -7.50 -2.47 1.53
N LYS A 111 -7.94 -3.04 2.65
CA LYS A 111 -7.79 -4.44 3.07
C LYS A 111 -9.06 -4.86 3.79
N ASP A 112 -9.35 -6.14 3.86
CA ASP A 112 -10.49 -6.63 4.65
C ASP A 112 -10.37 -6.22 6.13
N TYR A 113 -11.50 -5.91 6.76
CA TYR A 113 -11.62 -5.54 8.18
C TYR A 113 -11.77 -6.77 9.07
N PHE A 114 -11.52 -7.97 8.54
CA PHE A 114 -11.44 -9.18 9.35
C PHE A 114 -10.56 -8.94 10.59
N GLU A 115 -11.08 -9.30 11.77
CA GLU A 115 -10.45 -9.08 13.09
C GLU A 115 -10.23 -7.61 13.51
N LEU A 116 -10.75 -6.63 12.77
CA LEU A 116 -10.61 -5.21 13.08
C LEU A 116 -11.98 -4.57 13.29
N LEU A 117 -12.20 -4.02 14.49
CA LEU A 117 -13.38 -3.22 14.79
C LEU A 117 -13.06 -1.72 14.65
N PRO A 118 -13.60 -1.03 13.63
CA PRO A 118 -13.40 0.41 13.46
C PRO A 118 -14.11 1.21 14.55
N PHE A 119 -13.51 2.34 14.93
CA PHE A 119 -14.17 3.35 15.75
C PHE A 119 -15.17 4.16 14.92
N VAL A 120 -15.95 5.01 15.60
CA VAL A 120 -17.02 5.84 14.99
C VAL A 120 -16.51 6.69 13.82
N ASN A 121 -15.30 7.25 13.95
CA ASN A 121 -14.69 8.05 12.91
C ASN A 121 -13.77 7.20 12.03
N MET A 122 -13.85 7.42 10.72
CA MET A 122 -12.96 6.76 9.77
C MET A 122 -11.50 7.17 10.02
N GLY A 123 -10.58 6.20 9.91
CA GLY A 123 -9.14 6.39 10.12
C GLY A 123 -8.75 6.87 11.52
N HIS A 124 -9.61 6.62 12.51
CA HIS A 124 -9.22 6.62 13.92
C HIS A 124 -8.48 5.33 14.27
N ALA A 125 -8.49 4.93 15.54
CA ALA A 125 -7.97 3.65 15.98
C ALA A 125 -8.84 2.49 15.46
N PHE A 126 -8.30 1.28 15.55
CA PHE A 126 -9.04 0.04 15.39
C PHE A 126 -8.82 -0.81 16.63
N ASN A 127 -9.88 -1.45 17.14
CA ASN A 127 -9.73 -2.50 18.14
C ASN A 127 -9.45 -3.82 17.42
N LYS A 128 -8.38 -4.51 17.82
CA LYS A 128 -8.06 -5.85 17.29
C LYS A 128 -8.88 -6.88 18.05
N LEU A 129 -9.64 -7.69 17.33
CA LEU A 129 -10.46 -8.78 17.88
C LEU A 129 -9.73 -10.12 17.84
N GLY A 130 -8.74 -10.26 16.95
CA GLY A 130 -7.89 -11.45 16.82
C GLY A 130 -6.43 -11.16 17.17
N TYR A 131 -5.70 -12.22 17.50
CA TYR A 131 -4.27 -12.19 17.72
C TYR A 131 -3.58 -13.16 16.76
N ASN A 132 -2.60 -12.67 16.01
CA ASN A 132 -1.79 -13.49 15.12
C ASN A 132 -0.54 -13.99 15.87
N PHE A 133 -0.46 -15.29 16.12
CA PHE A 133 0.69 -15.93 16.77
C PHE A 133 1.88 -16.15 15.84
N PHE A 134 1.70 -15.96 14.53
CA PHE A 134 2.75 -16.18 13.52
C PHE A 134 3.56 -14.92 13.22
N GLU A 135 3.10 -13.73 13.65
CA GLU A 135 3.82 -12.46 13.48
C GLU A 135 4.56 -12.07 14.76
N GLU A 136 5.70 -12.71 15.03
CA GLU A 136 6.60 -12.27 16.08
C GLU A 136 7.40 -11.04 15.63
N ASN A 137 6.97 -9.86 16.09
CA ASN A 137 7.78 -8.65 15.95
C ASN A 137 8.90 -8.70 17.00
N LEU A 138 10.10 -9.15 16.58
CA LEU A 138 11.30 -9.18 17.42
C LEU A 138 11.74 -7.79 17.89
N ILE A 139 11.23 -6.73 17.26
CA ILE A 139 11.47 -5.33 17.63
C ILE A 139 10.28 -4.82 18.46
N PRO A 140 10.51 -4.31 19.69
CA PRO A 140 9.44 -3.77 20.51
C PRO A 140 8.79 -2.56 19.80
N GLN A 141 7.52 -2.70 19.44
CA GLN A 141 6.72 -1.57 18.98
C GLN A 141 6.32 -0.73 20.19
N ILE A 142 7.06 0.34 20.46
CA ILE A 142 6.82 1.23 21.59
C ILE A 142 5.97 2.43 21.13
N GLY A 143 4.92 2.74 21.89
CA GLY A 143 4.08 3.93 21.68
C GLY A 143 2.98 3.78 20.61
N GLN A 144 1.89 4.53 20.79
CA GLN A 144 0.76 4.75 19.85
C GLN A 144 0.34 3.55 18.96
N LYS A 145 0.35 2.32 19.50
CA LYS A 145 0.01 1.07 18.78
C LYS A 145 -1.34 1.13 18.06
N SER A 146 -2.30 1.87 18.61
CA SER A 146 -3.63 2.07 18.01
C SER A 146 -3.60 2.71 16.62
N LYS A 147 -2.55 3.47 16.30
CA LYS A 147 -2.33 4.12 15.00
C LYS A 147 -1.53 3.28 14.01
N HIS A 148 -0.88 2.21 14.47
CA HIS A 148 -0.02 1.40 13.61
C HIS A 148 -0.84 0.61 12.56
N THR A 149 -2.12 0.35 12.82
CA THR A 149 -3.01 -0.34 11.86
C THR A 149 -3.17 0.44 10.55
N SER A 150 -3.17 1.77 10.62
CA SER A 150 -3.33 2.66 9.47
C SER A 150 -2.02 3.21 8.91
N TYR A 151 -0.90 2.87 9.55
CA TYR A 151 0.44 3.30 9.19
C TYR A 151 0.99 2.42 8.06
N PHE A 152 1.47 3.02 6.98
CA PHE A 152 2.11 2.29 5.90
C PHE A 152 3.48 1.77 6.31
N LYS A 153 3.60 0.45 6.40
CA LYS A 153 4.88 -0.23 6.61
C LYS A 153 5.63 -0.39 5.29
N THR A 154 6.82 -1.02 5.33
CA THR A 154 7.64 -1.25 4.14
C THR A 154 6.96 -2.22 3.18
N GLU A 155 6.29 -3.24 3.74
CA GLU A 155 5.65 -4.34 3.02
C GLU A 155 4.36 -3.88 2.32
N ASP A 156 3.76 -2.79 2.79
CA ASP A 156 2.52 -2.23 2.25
C ASP A 156 2.73 -1.42 0.97
N ILE A 157 3.96 -0.98 0.68
CA ILE A 157 4.25 -0.15 -0.49
C ILE A 157 4.37 -1.02 -1.73
N LYS A 158 3.62 -0.63 -2.76
CA LYS A 158 3.59 -1.31 -4.05
C LYS A 158 4.48 -0.60 -5.07
N TYR A 159 5.01 -1.40 -5.96
CA TYR A 159 5.75 -0.96 -7.14
C TYR A 159 4.96 -1.33 -8.38
N TYR A 160 5.27 -0.69 -9.51
CA TYR A 160 4.46 -0.82 -10.71
C TYR A 160 5.35 -1.14 -11.90
N ASN A 161 4.79 -1.89 -12.84
CA ASN A 161 5.34 -2.06 -14.18
C ASN A 161 4.19 -1.90 -15.16
N VAL A 162 4.16 -0.79 -15.87
CA VAL A 162 3.05 -0.40 -16.73
C VAL A 162 3.54 -0.11 -18.15
N PRO A 163 2.82 -0.57 -19.18
CA PRO A 163 3.18 -0.27 -20.57
C PRO A 163 2.89 1.20 -20.94
N THR A 164 1.89 1.81 -20.30
CA THR A 164 1.47 3.19 -20.50
C THR A 164 1.07 3.81 -19.16
N PRO A 165 1.03 5.15 -19.04
CA PRO A 165 0.52 5.84 -17.85
C PRO A 165 -0.78 5.24 -17.31
N PHE A 166 -0.79 4.92 -16.02
CA PHE A 166 -1.95 4.37 -15.32
C PHE A 166 -2.30 5.25 -14.12
N THR A 167 -3.59 5.46 -13.91
CA THR A 167 -4.11 6.26 -12.80
C THR A 167 -5.21 5.48 -12.11
N GLU A 168 -5.17 5.44 -10.78
CA GLU A 168 -6.22 4.89 -9.93
C GLU A 168 -6.71 5.99 -8.99
N LEU A 169 -8.01 6.25 -9.02
CA LEU A 169 -8.66 7.20 -8.13
C LEU A 169 -9.65 6.45 -7.24
N PHE A 170 -9.55 6.73 -5.95
CA PHE A 170 -10.44 6.18 -4.94
C PHE A 170 -11.05 7.33 -4.15
N PHE A 171 -12.37 7.30 -4.00
CA PHE A 171 -13.10 8.30 -3.24
C PHE A 171 -14.23 7.65 -2.46
N ARG A 172 -14.38 8.02 -1.19
CA ARG A 172 -15.46 7.57 -0.32
C ARG A 172 -15.86 8.68 0.63
N THR A 173 -17.16 8.93 0.75
CA THR A 173 -17.71 9.83 1.76
C THR A 173 -17.83 9.10 3.11
N THR A 174 -17.70 9.83 4.21
CA THR A 174 -17.84 9.28 5.56
C THR A 174 -19.07 9.85 6.26
N MET A 175 -19.27 9.46 7.53
CA MET A 175 -20.33 10.02 8.37
C MET A 175 -20.16 11.54 8.53
N GLU A 176 -21.29 12.24 8.64
CA GLU A 176 -21.40 13.69 8.82
C GLU A 176 -20.60 14.48 7.78
N GLN A 177 -19.42 14.97 8.18
CA GLN A 177 -18.53 15.76 7.36
C GLN A 177 -17.19 15.05 7.30
N GLY A 178 -17.02 14.22 6.28
CA GLY A 178 -15.72 13.65 6.00
C GLY A 178 -15.63 12.95 4.66
N GLN A 179 -14.39 12.87 4.20
CA GLN A 179 -14.03 12.41 2.87
C GLN A 179 -12.73 11.62 2.99
N LEU A 180 -12.66 10.55 2.21
CA LEU A 180 -11.47 9.75 1.98
C LEU A 180 -11.18 9.78 0.49
N SER A 181 -9.99 10.22 0.14
CA SER A 181 -9.48 10.21 -1.23
C SER A 181 -8.12 9.54 -1.27
N ASP A 182 -7.89 8.68 -2.25
CA ASP A 182 -6.56 8.13 -2.56
C ASP A 182 -6.36 8.20 -4.07
N ALA A 183 -5.35 8.95 -4.50
CA ALA A 183 -5.01 9.10 -5.91
C ALA A 183 -3.62 8.51 -6.15
N LEU A 184 -3.52 7.62 -7.13
CA LEU A 184 -2.29 6.98 -7.58
C LEU A 184 -2.09 7.30 -9.05
N ILE A 185 -0.89 7.74 -9.41
CA ILE A 185 -0.44 7.91 -10.79
C ILE A 185 0.87 7.16 -10.94
N THR A 186 0.97 6.31 -11.96
CA THR A 186 2.20 5.59 -12.31
C THR A 186 2.53 5.76 -13.79
N LEU A 187 3.82 5.92 -14.05
CA LEU A 187 4.38 6.28 -15.34
C LEU A 187 5.61 5.41 -15.61
N ASN A 188 5.80 5.04 -16.87
CA ASN A 188 7.02 4.40 -17.36
C ASN A 188 7.87 5.44 -18.12
N LEU A 189 9.10 5.70 -17.67
CA LEU A 189 10.04 6.50 -18.48
C LEU A 189 10.64 5.63 -19.57
N ASN A 190 11.03 4.41 -19.20
CA ASN A 190 11.53 3.37 -20.08
C ASN A 190 10.79 2.06 -19.73
N PRO A 191 10.77 1.03 -20.62
CA PRO A 191 10.20 -0.29 -20.29
C PRO A 191 10.81 -0.92 -19.02
N ASN A 192 12.02 -0.50 -18.69
CA ASN A 192 12.82 -0.96 -17.56
C ASN A 192 12.70 -0.09 -16.31
N PHE A 193 12.15 1.14 -16.40
CA PHE A 193 12.07 2.10 -15.30
C PHE A 193 10.66 2.65 -15.16
N ASN A 194 10.03 2.33 -14.03
CA ASN A 194 8.70 2.77 -13.67
C ASN A 194 8.75 3.54 -12.36
N PHE A 195 7.91 4.56 -12.23
CA PHE A 195 7.70 5.24 -10.97
C PHE A 195 6.21 5.47 -10.72
N ALA A 196 5.87 5.69 -9.46
CA ALA A 196 4.52 5.94 -9.00
C ALA A 196 4.52 6.99 -7.90
N ILE A 197 3.50 7.84 -7.94
CA ILE A 197 3.20 8.82 -6.91
C ILE A 197 1.79 8.54 -6.44
N ALA A 198 1.59 8.44 -5.13
CA ALA A 198 0.28 8.31 -4.54
C ALA A 198 0.10 9.26 -3.36
N TYR A 199 -1.10 9.80 -3.23
CA TYR A 199 -1.48 10.65 -2.13
C TYR A 199 -2.85 10.21 -1.59
N ARG A 200 -2.86 9.84 -0.30
CA ARG A 200 -4.08 9.59 0.45
C ARG A 200 -4.33 10.74 1.39
N GLY A 201 -5.51 11.33 1.29
CA GLY A 201 -6.04 12.33 2.20
C GLY A 201 -7.36 11.86 2.79
N MET A 202 -7.50 11.96 4.10
CA MET A 202 -8.72 11.59 4.79
C MET A 202 -8.98 12.52 5.96
N ARG A 203 -10.21 13.01 6.05
CA ARG A 203 -10.71 13.75 7.20
C ARG A 203 -12.10 13.25 7.55
N SER A 204 -12.35 12.96 8.82
CA SER A 204 -13.66 12.54 9.33
C SER A 204 -13.96 13.29 10.62
N GLN A 205 -15.07 14.04 10.60
CA GLN A 205 -15.66 14.63 11.80
C GLN A 205 -16.62 13.63 12.46
N GLY A 206 -16.59 13.58 13.79
CA GLY A 206 -17.49 12.75 14.59
C GLY A 206 -18.53 13.58 15.32
N LYS A 207 -19.45 12.86 15.97
CA LYS A 207 -20.66 13.42 16.59
C LYS A 207 -20.41 14.34 17.77
N TYR A 208 -19.25 14.25 18.43
CA TYR A 208 -18.92 15.04 19.62
C TYR A 208 -17.95 16.19 19.31
N VAL A 209 -18.01 17.26 20.10
CA VAL A 209 -17.20 18.50 19.94
C VAL A 209 -15.72 18.25 19.63
N ASN A 210 -15.05 17.37 20.38
CA ASN A 210 -13.64 17.07 20.20
C ASN A 210 -13.40 15.65 19.66
N GLN A 211 -14.07 15.29 18.57
CA GLN A 211 -13.92 13.99 17.92
C GLN A 211 -13.67 14.15 16.42
N ARG A 212 -12.39 14.15 16.03
CA ARG A 212 -11.96 14.34 14.64
C ARG A 212 -10.80 13.42 14.31
N SER A 213 -10.83 12.83 13.12
CA SER A 213 -9.72 12.03 12.59
C SER A 213 -9.18 12.67 11.31
N ASN A 214 -7.86 12.74 11.20
CA ASN A 214 -7.14 13.22 10.02
C ASN A 214 -6.04 12.22 9.68
N ASN A 215 -5.94 11.85 8.41
CA ASN A 215 -4.89 10.97 7.94
C ASN A 215 -4.41 11.45 6.57
N GLU A 216 -3.10 11.63 6.45
CA GLU A 216 -2.43 12.05 5.23
C GLU A 216 -1.26 11.11 4.98
N ALA A 217 -1.14 10.59 3.77
CA ALA A 217 -0.03 9.74 3.39
C ALA A 217 0.40 10.01 1.95
N PHE A 218 1.61 10.55 1.81
CA PHE A 218 2.32 10.69 0.55
C PHE A 218 3.23 9.48 0.36
N ARG A 219 3.16 8.87 -0.83
CA ARG A 219 3.96 7.70 -1.20
C ARG A 219 4.56 7.95 -2.58
N TYR A 220 5.86 7.75 -2.70
CA TYR A 220 6.58 7.76 -3.95
C TYR A 220 7.32 6.43 -4.07
N SER A 221 7.16 5.71 -5.17
CA SER A 221 7.89 4.46 -5.40
C SER A 221 8.47 4.43 -6.81
N PHE A 222 9.58 3.72 -6.97
CA PHE A 222 10.17 3.46 -8.27
C PHE A 222 10.71 2.04 -8.34
N ASN A 223 10.78 1.54 -9.55
CA ASN A 223 11.22 0.19 -9.86
C ASN A 223 12.04 0.21 -11.15
N TYR A 224 13.25 -0.34 -11.06
CA TYR A 224 14.20 -0.45 -12.15
C TYR A 224 14.69 -1.88 -12.29
N ASN A 225 14.61 -2.43 -13.51
CA ASN A 225 15.20 -3.71 -13.86
C ASN A 225 16.13 -3.54 -15.05
N SER A 226 17.34 -4.08 -15.01
CA SER A 226 18.27 -4.02 -16.14
C SER A 226 17.73 -4.78 -17.36
N LYS A 227 18.19 -4.41 -18.57
CA LYS A 227 17.77 -5.07 -19.82
C LYS A 227 18.11 -6.56 -19.88
N ASN A 228 19.20 -6.95 -19.22
CA ASN A 228 19.63 -8.33 -19.08
C ASN A 228 19.05 -9.03 -17.85
N HIS A 229 18.14 -8.39 -17.10
CA HIS A 229 17.47 -8.96 -15.93
C HIS A 229 18.39 -9.44 -14.79
N LYS A 230 19.66 -8.98 -14.78
CA LYS A 230 20.65 -9.29 -13.74
C LYS A 230 20.67 -8.31 -12.57
N TYR A 231 20.14 -7.11 -12.73
CA TYR A 231 20.14 -6.10 -11.69
C TYR A 231 18.74 -5.51 -11.51
N ASN A 232 18.26 -5.54 -10.27
CA ASN A 232 16.99 -4.97 -9.86
C ASN A 232 17.22 -3.92 -8.78
N PHE A 233 16.54 -2.79 -8.90
CA PHE A 233 16.59 -1.71 -7.93
C PHE A 233 15.19 -1.18 -7.69
N ILE A 234 14.73 -1.30 -6.45
CA ILE A 234 13.45 -0.76 -6.00
C ILE A 234 13.72 0.23 -4.89
N GLY A 235 12.89 1.26 -4.82
CA GLY A 235 12.95 2.19 -3.72
C GLY A 235 11.67 2.98 -3.58
N HIS A 236 11.45 3.49 -2.38
CA HIS A 236 10.29 4.30 -2.09
C HIS A 236 10.53 5.27 -0.94
N TYR A 237 9.74 6.34 -0.96
CA TYR A 237 9.65 7.33 0.09
C TYR A 237 8.20 7.43 0.56
N VAL A 238 8.01 7.46 1.87
CA VAL A 238 6.69 7.62 2.49
C VAL A 238 6.77 8.74 3.50
N SER A 239 5.83 9.68 3.43
CA SER A 239 5.60 10.70 4.46
C SER A 239 4.15 10.63 4.88
N GLN A 240 3.91 10.35 6.14
CA GLN A 240 2.57 10.13 6.68
C GLN A 240 2.34 10.89 7.98
N ASN A 241 1.12 11.39 8.15
CA ASN A 241 0.65 12.09 9.33
C ASN A 241 -0.72 11.55 9.74
N ILE A 242 -0.82 11.06 10.97
CA ILE A 242 -2.03 10.47 11.54
C ILE A 242 -2.40 11.24 12.81
N GLY A 243 -3.44 12.05 12.71
CA GLY A 243 -3.91 12.92 13.78
C GLY A 243 -5.33 12.57 14.24
N ASN A 244 -5.54 12.48 15.55
CA ASN A 244 -6.86 12.25 16.13
C ASN A 244 -7.09 13.21 17.30
N ASN A 245 -8.31 13.70 17.40
CA ASN A 245 -8.79 14.42 18.57
C ASN A 245 -9.53 13.44 19.49
N GLU A 246 -9.25 13.54 20.78
CA GLU A 246 -9.81 12.65 21.79
C GLU A 246 -10.75 13.43 22.71
N ASN A 247 -12.00 12.99 22.83
CA ASN A 247 -13.01 13.67 23.63
C ASN A 247 -12.99 13.25 25.11
N GLY A 248 -12.41 12.08 25.44
CA GLY A 248 -12.35 11.57 26.81
C GLY A 248 -13.70 11.21 27.43
N GLY A 249 -14.74 11.08 26.61
CA GLY A 249 -16.13 10.87 27.06
C GLY A 249 -16.89 12.16 27.37
N VAL A 250 -18.18 12.01 27.68
CA VAL A 250 -19.08 13.10 28.08
C VAL A 250 -18.98 13.38 29.58
N THR A 251 -19.29 14.63 29.97
CA THR A 251 -19.43 15.02 31.38
C THR A 251 -20.72 14.45 31.98
N GLU A 252 -20.75 14.24 33.30
CA GLU A 252 -21.93 13.68 33.98
C GLU A 252 -23.17 14.58 33.83
N GLN A 253 -22.97 15.90 33.85
CA GLN A 253 -24.04 16.87 33.59
C GLN A 253 -24.64 16.68 32.19
N SER A 254 -23.80 16.60 31.15
CA SER A 254 -24.27 16.37 29.79
C SER A 254 -24.87 14.98 29.58
N LEU A 255 -24.40 13.97 30.31
CA LEU A 255 -25.02 12.63 30.29
C LEU A 255 -26.44 12.70 30.83
N SER A 256 -26.63 13.31 32.01
CA SER A 256 -27.96 13.47 32.62
C SER A 256 -28.90 14.30 31.75
N GLN A 257 -28.43 15.41 31.16
CA GLN A 257 -29.22 16.25 30.25
C GLN A 257 -29.65 15.48 28.99
N PHE A 258 -28.76 14.64 28.43
CA PHE A 258 -29.07 13.81 27.28
C PHE A 258 -30.11 12.72 27.61
N GLU A 259 -29.96 12.05 28.76
CA GLU A 259 -30.87 10.98 29.22
C GLU A 259 -32.27 11.52 29.58
N LEU A 260 -32.34 12.72 30.16
CA LEU A 260 -33.59 13.42 30.45
C LEU A 260 -34.30 13.96 29.20
N GLY A 261 -33.66 13.90 28.03
CA GLY A 261 -34.26 14.28 26.75
C GLY A 261 -34.43 15.78 26.57
N ASP A 262 -33.64 16.60 27.26
CA ASP A 262 -33.66 18.05 27.15
C ASP A 262 -33.54 18.47 25.67
N PRO A 263 -34.50 19.24 25.12
CA PRO A 263 -34.47 19.70 23.74
C PRO A 263 -33.15 20.34 23.30
N GLU A 264 -32.47 21.06 24.19
CA GLU A 264 -31.20 21.74 23.90
C GLU A 264 -30.01 20.77 23.80
N PHE A 265 -30.11 19.60 24.41
CA PHE A 265 -29.03 18.60 24.48
C PHE A 265 -29.34 17.33 23.68
N LYS A 266 -30.34 17.32 22.80
CA LYS A 266 -30.63 16.19 21.90
C LYS A 266 -29.49 15.92 20.91
N GLU A 267 -28.77 16.97 20.50
CA GLU A 267 -27.66 16.84 19.58
C GLU A 267 -26.33 16.56 20.31
N ARG A 268 -25.64 15.49 19.88
CA ARG A 268 -24.35 15.08 20.48
C ARG A 268 -23.22 16.09 20.25
N SER A 269 -23.36 16.95 19.25
CA SER A 269 -22.43 18.02 18.89
C SER A 269 -22.37 19.12 19.95
N VAL A 270 -23.40 19.25 20.78
CA VAL A 270 -23.52 20.29 21.82
C VAL A 270 -23.07 19.78 23.20
N LEU A 271 -23.01 18.46 23.39
CA LEU A 271 -22.66 17.84 24.68
C LEU A 271 -21.24 18.19 25.11
N ASN A 272 -21.09 18.59 26.38
CA ASN A 272 -19.79 18.86 26.95
C ASN A 272 -19.02 17.57 27.16
N VAL A 273 -17.80 17.55 26.61
CA VAL A 273 -16.84 16.44 26.72
C VAL A 273 -15.76 16.76 27.75
N ARG A 274 -15.17 15.73 28.36
CA ARG A 274 -14.13 15.87 29.39
C ARG A 274 -12.85 16.50 28.82
N LEU A 275 -12.45 16.09 27.62
CA LEU A 275 -11.27 16.59 26.94
C LEU A 275 -11.66 17.46 25.74
N LYS A 276 -11.72 18.77 25.96
CA LYS A 276 -12.11 19.74 24.90
C LYS A 276 -11.02 20.04 23.88
N LYS A 277 -9.75 19.83 24.24
CA LYS A 277 -8.58 20.21 23.43
C LYS A 277 -7.55 19.10 23.24
N ALA A 278 -7.88 17.86 23.63
CA ALA A 278 -6.91 16.78 23.54
C ALA A 278 -6.71 16.34 22.10
N ASN A 279 -5.45 16.18 21.72
CA ASN A 279 -5.05 15.67 20.41
C ASN A 279 -3.90 14.67 20.52
N ASN A 280 -3.84 13.80 19.54
CA ASN A 280 -2.84 12.77 19.40
C ASN A 280 -2.36 12.78 17.94
N GLU A 281 -1.06 12.98 17.70
CA GLU A 281 -0.47 13.04 16.36
C GLU A 281 0.71 12.05 16.23
N LEU A 282 0.77 11.32 15.12
CA LEU A 282 1.85 10.43 14.71
C LEU A 282 2.36 10.89 13.36
N LYS A 283 3.62 11.32 13.29
CA LYS A 283 4.29 11.68 12.04
C LYS A 283 5.38 10.67 11.76
N GLY A 284 5.48 10.22 10.52
CA GLY A 284 6.53 9.30 10.09
C GLY A 284 7.00 9.64 8.69
N LYS A 285 8.33 9.69 8.52
CA LYS A 285 8.98 9.75 7.22
C LYS A 285 9.84 8.51 7.06
N ARG A 286 9.85 7.92 5.87
CA ARG A 286 10.57 6.68 5.61
C ARG A 286 11.15 6.69 4.23
N SER A 287 12.43 6.34 4.14
CA SER A 287 13.13 6.14 2.88
C SER A 287 13.61 4.69 2.84
N PHE A 288 13.34 4.02 1.73
CA PHE A 288 13.70 2.63 1.53
C PHE A 288 14.33 2.46 0.16
N PHE A 289 15.40 1.68 0.09
CA PHE A 289 15.93 1.19 -1.17
C PHE A 289 16.46 -0.23 -1.02
N LYS A 290 16.26 -1.03 -2.06
CA LYS A 290 16.74 -2.39 -2.15
C LYS A 290 17.31 -2.61 -3.54
N GLN A 291 18.55 -3.05 -3.55
CA GLN A 291 19.24 -3.47 -4.76
C GLN A 291 19.48 -4.97 -4.71
N ASN A 292 19.34 -5.63 -5.85
CA ASN A 292 19.61 -7.04 -5.98
C ASN A 292 20.37 -7.29 -7.29
N TYR A 293 21.45 -8.07 -7.20
CA TYR A 293 22.27 -8.46 -8.34
C TYR A 293 22.34 -9.98 -8.43
N PHE A 294 21.93 -10.53 -9.56
CA PHE A 294 21.94 -11.96 -9.85
C PHE A 294 23.28 -12.36 -10.48
N LEU A 295 24.03 -13.20 -9.76
CA LEU A 295 25.27 -13.82 -10.25
C LEU A 295 24.95 -15.01 -11.17
N LYS A 296 23.92 -15.79 -10.81
CA LYS A 296 23.42 -16.93 -11.57
C LYS A 296 21.88 -16.91 -11.55
N GLY A 297 21.26 -17.15 -12.70
CA GLY A 297 19.82 -16.94 -12.90
C GLY A 297 19.49 -15.47 -13.19
N ASP A 298 18.21 -15.19 -13.43
CA ASP A 298 17.72 -13.87 -13.82
C ASP A 298 16.43 -13.52 -13.07
N SER A 299 16.07 -12.24 -13.01
CA SER A 299 14.89 -11.77 -12.27
C SER A 299 13.56 -12.39 -12.72
N ASN A 300 13.46 -12.83 -13.98
CA ASN A 300 12.25 -13.41 -14.56
C ASN A 300 12.13 -14.93 -14.31
N LEU A 301 13.25 -15.60 -14.11
CA LEU A 301 13.35 -17.04 -13.87
C LEU A 301 13.91 -17.23 -12.46
N LYS A 302 13.02 -17.19 -11.47
CA LYS A 302 13.31 -17.69 -10.12
C LYS A 302 13.45 -19.22 -10.20
N ASN A 303 14.49 -19.69 -10.87
CA ASN A 303 14.88 -21.10 -10.86
C ASN A 303 15.41 -21.40 -9.46
N GLU A 304 15.20 -22.63 -8.98
CA GLU A 304 15.67 -23.09 -7.66
C GLU A 304 17.19 -22.93 -7.46
N ASN A 305 17.95 -22.76 -8.56
CA ASN A 305 19.40 -22.55 -8.59
C ASN A 305 19.84 -21.11 -8.90
N SER A 306 19.10 -20.09 -8.46
CA SER A 306 19.52 -18.69 -8.59
C SER A 306 20.42 -18.25 -7.43
N LEU A 307 21.54 -17.59 -7.72
CA LEU A 307 22.41 -16.97 -6.73
C LEU A 307 22.36 -15.45 -6.91
N SER A 308 21.94 -14.74 -5.87
CA SER A 308 21.82 -13.28 -5.89
C SER A 308 22.37 -12.63 -4.63
N VAL A 309 23.03 -11.49 -4.79
CA VAL A 309 23.47 -10.63 -3.70
C VAL A 309 22.52 -9.45 -3.62
N PHE A 310 21.90 -9.26 -2.47
CA PHE A 310 21.02 -8.13 -2.23
C PHE A 310 21.55 -7.25 -1.10
N HIS A 311 21.21 -5.98 -1.17
CA HIS A 311 21.42 -5.03 -0.09
C HIS A 311 20.13 -4.25 0.09
N GLU A 312 19.72 -4.15 1.34
CA GLU A 312 18.50 -3.48 1.74
C GLU A 312 18.84 -2.37 2.74
N PHE A 313 18.30 -1.19 2.49
CA PHE A 313 18.45 -0.05 3.37
C PHE A 313 17.08 0.51 3.72
N LEU A 314 16.88 0.68 5.01
CA LEU A 314 15.69 1.28 5.58
C LEU A 314 16.10 2.41 6.52
N LYS A 315 15.68 3.63 6.19
CA LYS A 315 15.76 4.78 7.09
C LYS A 315 14.35 5.16 7.52
N VAL A 316 14.11 5.12 8.82
CA VAL A 316 12.85 5.55 9.43
C VAL A 316 13.13 6.77 10.30
N ASP A 317 12.52 7.90 9.92
CA ASP A 317 12.50 9.12 10.72
C ASP A 317 11.10 9.21 11.34
N VAL A 318 10.96 8.73 12.57
CA VAL A 318 9.73 8.93 13.34
C VAL A 318 9.71 10.39 13.80
N GLY A 319 8.75 11.15 13.29
CA GLY A 319 8.54 12.53 13.68
C GLY A 319 7.96 12.63 15.09
N ASN A 320 7.77 13.87 15.54
CA ASN A 320 7.33 14.19 16.90
C ASN A 320 6.03 13.43 17.27
N LEU A 321 6.13 12.49 18.21
CA LEU A 321 4.99 11.82 18.85
C LEU A 321 4.39 12.81 19.85
N ARG A 322 3.29 13.47 19.47
CA ARG A 322 2.65 14.46 20.33
C ARG A 322 1.32 13.94 20.85
N LEU A 323 1.26 13.71 22.16
CA LEU A 323 0.02 13.55 22.89
C LEU A 323 -0.17 14.79 23.76
N CYS A 324 -1.13 15.65 23.43
CA CYS A 324 -1.45 16.81 24.25
C CYS A 324 -2.75 16.52 24.99
N LEU A 325 -2.63 16.22 26.29
CA LEU A 325 -3.77 16.10 27.20
C LEU A 325 -3.89 17.43 27.94
N CYS A 326 -4.65 18.38 27.40
CA CYS A 326 -5.07 19.54 28.20
C CYS A 326 -6.21 19.12 29.13
N CYS A 327 -5.88 18.46 30.25
CA CYS A 327 -6.76 18.46 31.42
C CYS A 327 -6.64 19.84 32.06
N LYS A 328 -7.62 20.71 31.80
CA LYS A 328 -7.81 21.88 32.65
C LYS A 328 -8.48 21.34 33.92
N ALA A 329 -7.69 21.06 34.95
CA ALA A 329 -8.23 20.85 36.28
C ALA A 329 -8.95 22.15 36.67
N HIS A 330 -10.26 22.07 36.85
CA HIS A 330 -11.07 23.08 37.48
C HIS A 330 -11.72 22.46 38.72
#